data_AF-A0A1B7U9L4-F1
#
_entry.id   AF-A0A1B7U9L4-F1
#
_cell.length_a   1.000
_cell.length_b   1.000
_cell.length_c   1.000
_cell.angle_alpha   90.00
_cell.angle_beta   90.00
_cell.angle_gamma   90.00
#
_symmetry.space_group_name_H-M   'P 1'
#
loop_
_entity.id
_entity.type
_entity.pdbx_description
1 polymer ?
#
loop_
_entity_poly.entity_id
_entity_poly.type
_entity_poly.pdbx_seq_one_letter_code
_entity_poly.pdbx_strand_id
1 'polypeptide(L)'
;MVDHKTAQLQSEVNRLAATLNAPPIEVGVVLKDDDRNIYIDDDGRYHYDYWERGRQKFDRVGDIDEALYWFAKDIAFDVGGSFSAVHSPEHQDSRILLWAKQYELLNGLNPRWAKRCVRETADSLRRWGRHEDIELLPDITERNA
;
A
#
# COMPACT_ATOMS: atom_id res chain seq x y z
N MET A 1 2.34 26.79 8.61
CA MET A 1 2.89 26.17 7.38
C MET A 1 2.75 24.65 7.43
N VAL A 2 3.09 24.01 8.56
CA VAL A 2 2.82 22.58 8.82
C VAL A 2 1.31 22.29 8.86
N ASP A 3 0.50 23.08 9.56
CA ASP A 3 -0.96 22.84 9.67
C ASP A 3 -1.69 22.76 8.32
N HIS A 4 -1.30 23.59 7.34
CA HIS A 4 -1.87 23.52 5.99
C HIS A 4 -1.46 22.24 5.26
N LYS A 5 -0.19 21.82 5.39
CA LYS A 5 0.28 20.55 4.80
C LYS A 5 -0.39 19.35 5.47
N THR A 6 -0.59 19.38 6.79
CA THR A 6 -1.30 18.34 7.55
C THR A 6 -2.75 18.25 7.10
N ALA A 7 -3.45 19.38 6.95
CA ALA A 7 -4.83 19.40 6.45
C ALA A 7 -4.94 18.87 5.01
N GLN A 8 -4.00 19.25 4.14
CA GLN A 8 -3.92 18.71 2.78
C GLN A 8 -3.68 17.20 2.80
N LEU A 9 -2.73 16.72 3.59
CA LEU A 9 -2.41 15.29 3.72
C LEU A 9 -3.61 14.51 4.25
N GLN A 10 -4.31 15.03 5.26
CA GLN A 10 -5.54 14.42 5.78
C GLN A 10 -6.63 14.33 4.72
N SER A 11 -6.80 15.36 3.90
CA SER A 11 -7.78 15.35 2.80
C SER A 11 -7.46 14.25 1.78
N GLU A 12 -6.18 14.09 1.40
CA GLU A 12 -5.75 13.05 0.48
C GLU A 12 -5.89 11.64 1.08
N VAL A 13 -5.49 11.44 2.34
CA VAL A 13 -5.67 10.17 3.06
C VAL A 13 -7.15 9.78 3.12
N ASN A 14 -8.03 10.73 3.45
CA ASN A 14 -9.47 10.50 3.49
C ASN A 14 -10.02 10.13 2.11
N ARG A 15 -9.58 10.83 1.05
CA ARG A 15 -10.01 10.55 -0.33
C ARG A 15 -9.60 9.14 -0.76
N LEU A 16 -8.36 8.74 -0.49
CA LEU A 16 -7.84 7.42 -0.83
C LEU A 16 -8.56 6.33 -0.04
N ALA A 17 -8.70 6.50 1.28
CA ALA A 17 -9.41 5.55 2.15
C ALA A 17 -10.87 5.35 1.69
N ALA A 18 -11.59 6.43 1.40
CA ALA A 18 -12.95 6.36 0.88
C ALA A 18 -13.03 5.64 -0.47
N THR A 19 -12.09 5.91 -1.38
CA THR A 19 -12.04 5.25 -2.69
C THR A 19 -11.74 3.76 -2.58
N LEU A 20 -10.93 3.36 -1.59
CA LEU A 20 -10.56 1.98 -1.31
C LEU A 20 -11.55 1.26 -0.37
N ASN A 21 -12.61 1.94 0.07
CA ASN A 21 -13.56 1.44 1.07
C ASN A 21 -12.88 0.95 2.36
N ALA A 22 -11.89 1.72 2.83
CA ALA A 22 -11.14 1.46 4.05
C ALA A 22 -11.35 2.57 5.08
N PRO A 23 -11.20 2.29 6.38
CA PRO A 23 -11.19 3.33 7.41
C PRO A 23 -10.03 4.31 7.16
N PRO A 24 -10.26 5.63 7.22
CA PRO A 24 -9.18 6.60 7.18
C PRO A 24 -8.33 6.52 8.45
N ILE A 25 -7.06 6.85 8.32
CA ILE A 25 -6.17 7.07 9.47
C ILE A 25 -6.08 8.57 9.77
N GLU A 26 -5.91 8.92 11.04
CA GLU A 26 -5.72 10.31 11.47
C GLU A 26 -4.26 10.73 11.27
N VAL A 27 -4.04 11.79 10.49
CA VAL A 27 -2.71 12.29 10.16
C VAL A 27 -2.08 12.94 11.39
N GLY A 28 -0.83 12.58 11.68
CA GLY A 28 -0.09 13.14 12.82
C GLY A 28 -0.32 12.43 14.15
N VAL A 29 -1.24 11.46 14.20
CA VAL A 29 -1.44 10.59 15.37
C VAL A 29 -0.65 9.30 15.15
N VAL A 30 0.21 8.96 16.11
CA VAL A 30 1.02 7.72 16.07
C VAL A 30 0.48 6.73 17.09
N LEU A 31 -0.18 5.70 16.58
CA LEU A 31 -0.62 4.52 17.32
C LEU A 31 0.42 3.39 17.17
N LYS A 32 0.37 2.39 18.06
CA LYS A 32 1.50 1.46 18.28
C LYS A 32 1.13 -0.03 18.42
N ASP A 33 -0.13 -0.40 18.21
CA ASP A 33 -0.64 -1.76 18.40
C ASP A 33 -1.28 -2.28 17.11
N ASP A 34 -0.42 -2.69 16.16
CA ASP A 34 -0.78 -3.14 14.81
C ASP A 34 -1.32 -2.01 13.93
N ASP A 35 -0.73 -0.82 14.08
CA ASP A 35 -1.16 0.42 13.44
C ASP A 35 -0.22 0.89 12.33
N ARG A 36 -0.82 1.44 11.27
CA ARG A 36 -0.12 2.16 10.19
C ARG A 36 -0.39 3.65 10.38
N ASN A 37 0.66 4.46 10.46
CA ASN A 37 0.53 5.89 10.67
C ASN A 37 1.11 6.68 9.50
N ILE A 38 0.62 7.90 9.33
CA ILE A 38 1.12 8.85 8.35
C ILE A 38 1.19 10.25 8.97
N TYR A 39 2.33 10.91 8.85
CA TYR A 39 2.57 12.21 9.49
C TYR A 39 3.65 13.01 8.77
N ILE A 40 3.86 14.24 9.21
CA ILE A 40 4.88 15.16 8.68
C ILE A 40 5.83 15.51 9.82
N ASP A 41 7.15 15.41 9.60
CA ASP A 41 8.16 15.81 10.57
C ASP A 41 8.41 17.33 10.57
N ASP A 42 9.25 17.80 11.50
CA ASP A 42 9.60 19.23 11.61
C ASP A 42 10.36 19.77 10.38
N ASP A 43 11.02 18.89 9.62
CA ASP A 43 11.69 19.21 8.36
C ASP A 43 10.71 19.26 7.17
N GLY A 44 9.44 18.91 7.39
CA GLY A 44 8.39 18.91 6.39
C GLY A 44 8.40 17.70 5.46
N ARG A 45 9.06 16.60 5.85
CA ARG A 45 9.08 15.30 5.16
C ARG A 45 7.90 14.45 5.60
N TYR A 46 7.46 13.58 4.71
CA TYR A 46 6.29 12.75 4.92
C TYR A 46 6.74 11.36 5.37
N HIS A 47 6.15 10.90 6.47
CA HIS A 47 6.41 9.59 7.07
C HIS A 47 5.24 8.65 6.85
N TYR A 48 5.57 7.38 6.59
CA TYR A 48 4.64 6.27 6.65
C TYR A 48 5.29 5.14 7.43
N ASP A 49 4.74 4.81 8.59
CA ASP A 49 5.30 3.82 9.48
C ASP A 49 4.31 2.71 9.82
N TYR A 50 4.85 1.61 10.33
CA TYR A 50 4.07 0.50 10.87
C TYR A 50 4.62 0.09 12.22
N TRP A 51 3.73 -0.05 13.18
CA TRP A 51 4.01 -0.52 14.52
C TRP A 51 3.27 -1.83 14.79
N GLU A 52 3.98 -2.81 15.35
CA GLU A 52 3.38 -4.06 15.84
C GLU A 52 3.79 -4.22 17.31
N ARG A 53 2.79 -4.28 18.20
CA ARG A 53 2.95 -4.52 19.64
C ARG A 53 4.04 -3.67 20.30
N GLY A 54 3.98 -2.36 20.05
CA GLY A 54 4.92 -1.38 20.60
C GLY A 54 6.30 -1.35 19.93
N ARG A 55 6.51 -2.06 18.81
CA ARG A 55 7.76 -2.02 18.05
C ARG A 55 7.55 -1.49 16.65
N GLN A 56 8.26 -0.42 16.31
CA GLN A 56 8.30 0.09 14.95
C GLN A 56 9.00 -0.93 14.04
N LYS A 57 8.31 -1.35 12.98
CA LYS A 57 8.82 -2.34 12.02
C LYS A 57 9.49 -1.67 10.83
N PHE A 58 8.95 -0.55 10.40
CA PHE A 58 9.57 0.33 9.43
C PHE A 58 9.10 1.76 9.65
N ASP A 59 9.90 2.70 9.16
CA ASP A 59 9.54 4.10 8.96
C ASP A 59 10.06 4.50 7.58
N ARG A 60 9.14 4.78 6.65
CA ARG A 60 9.49 5.23 5.30
C ARG A 60 9.32 6.73 5.22
N VAL A 61 10.35 7.40 4.74
CA VAL A 61 10.40 8.86 4.62
C VAL A 61 10.48 9.24 3.15
N GLY A 62 9.62 10.16 2.72
CA GLY A 62 9.55 10.58 1.33
C GLY A 62 8.82 11.91 1.14
N ASP A 63 8.44 12.17 -0.11
CA ASP A 63 7.50 13.23 -0.44
C ASP A 63 6.04 12.77 -0.26
N ILE A 64 5.11 13.67 -0.55
CA ILE A 64 3.68 13.38 -0.40
C ILE A 64 3.20 12.27 -1.36
N ASP A 65 3.72 12.16 -2.58
CA ASP A 65 3.30 11.11 -3.52
C ASP A 65 3.79 9.73 -3.03
N GLU A 66 5.01 9.67 -2.49
CA GLU A 66 5.56 8.46 -1.87
C GLU A 66 4.74 8.00 -0.66
N ALA A 67 4.44 8.91 0.27
CA ALA A 67 3.68 8.56 1.48
C ALA A 67 2.25 8.10 1.16
N LEU A 68 1.58 8.78 0.23
CA LEU A 68 0.25 8.38 -0.23
C LEU A 68 0.29 7.07 -1.02
N TYR A 69 1.35 6.81 -1.79
CA TYR A 69 1.56 5.54 -2.46
C TYR A 69 1.68 4.39 -1.47
N TRP A 70 2.52 4.51 -0.44
CA TRP A 70 2.69 3.45 0.56
C TRP A 70 1.39 3.17 1.32
N PHE A 71 0.67 4.21 1.72
CA PHE A 71 -0.65 4.08 2.34
C PHE A 71 -1.64 3.33 1.42
N ALA A 72 -1.80 3.78 0.17
CA ALA A 72 -2.72 3.15 -0.77
C ALA A 72 -2.32 1.71 -1.11
N LYS A 73 -1.02 1.43 -1.23
CA LYS A 73 -0.48 0.10 -1.54
C LYS A 73 -0.87 -0.91 -0.47
N ASP A 74 -0.66 -0.58 0.80
CA ASP A 74 -0.90 -1.51 1.90
C ASP A 74 -2.41 -1.69 2.15
N ILE A 75 -3.22 -0.63 2.02
CA ILE A 75 -4.69 -0.76 2.10
C ILE A 75 -5.23 -1.61 0.94
N ALA A 76 -4.76 -1.39 -0.29
CA ALA A 76 -5.17 -2.19 -1.44
C ALA A 76 -4.74 -3.67 -1.30
N PHE A 77 -3.61 -3.94 -0.62
CA PHE A 77 -3.20 -5.30 -0.28
C PHE A 77 -4.19 -5.96 0.68
N ASP A 78 -4.60 -5.28 1.75
CA ASP A 78 -5.55 -5.82 2.73
C ASP A 78 -6.93 -6.09 2.11
N VAL A 79 -7.41 -5.17 1.27
CA VAL A 79 -8.66 -5.34 0.53
C VAL A 79 -8.54 -6.52 -0.44
N GLY A 80 -7.42 -6.64 -1.15
CA GLY A 80 -7.14 -7.78 -2.03
C GLY A 80 -7.10 -9.10 -1.26
N GLY A 81 -6.50 -9.12 -0.07
CA GLY A 81 -6.43 -10.28 0.81
C GLY A 81 -7.83 -10.72 1.24
N SER A 82 -8.63 -9.78 1.76
CA SER A 82 -10.01 -10.01 2.17
C SER A 82 -10.88 -10.51 1.01
N PHE A 83 -10.73 -9.91 -0.17
CA PHE A 83 -11.42 -10.33 -1.38
C PHE A 83 -11.04 -11.77 -1.77
N SER A 84 -9.74 -12.07 -1.80
CA SER A 84 -9.27 -13.40 -2.18
C SER A 84 -9.73 -14.49 -1.19
N ALA A 85 -9.81 -14.19 0.11
CA ALA A 85 -10.27 -15.13 1.12
C ALA A 85 -11.72 -15.59 0.90
N VAL A 86 -12.56 -14.74 0.31
CA VAL A 86 -13.98 -15.02 0.07
C VAL A 86 -14.22 -15.59 -1.33
N HIS A 87 -13.44 -15.16 -2.32
CA HIS A 87 -13.74 -15.39 -3.73
C HIS A 87 -12.79 -16.37 -4.45
N SER A 88 -11.70 -16.82 -3.80
CA SER A 88 -10.77 -17.76 -4.44
C SER A 88 -11.38 -19.14 -4.63
N PRO A 89 -11.29 -19.73 -5.83
CA PRO A 89 -11.58 -21.15 -6.04
C PRO A 89 -10.64 -22.04 -5.21
N GLU A 90 -11.15 -23.16 -4.69
CA GLU A 90 -10.42 -24.08 -3.79
C GLU A 90 -9.10 -24.60 -4.38
N HIS A 91 -9.02 -24.74 -5.72
CA HIS A 91 -7.86 -25.29 -6.41
C HIS A 91 -6.96 -24.22 -7.06
N GLN A 92 -7.23 -22.94 -6.81
CA GLN A 92 -6.46 -21.83 -7.36
C GLN A 92 -5.64 -21.16 -6.26
N ASP A 93 -4.41 -20.76 -6.58
CA ASP A 93 -3.63 -19.92 -5.70
C ASP A 93 -4.34 -18.58 -5.47
N SER A 94 -4.73 -18.30 -4.22
CA SER A 94 -5.47 -17.10 -3.85
C SER A 94 -4.70 -15.80 -4.14
N ARG A 95 -3.36 -15.88 -4.26
CA ARG A 95 -2.51 -14.72 -4.59
C ARG A 95 -2.81 -14.15 -5.97
N ILE A 96 -3.34 -14.96 -6.89
CA ILE A 96 -3.80 -14.49 -8.21
C ILE A 96 -4.90 -13.44 -8.02
N LEU A 97 -5.95 -13.76 -7.26
CA LEU A 97 -7.04 -12.82 -7.01
C LEU A 97 -6.61 -11.65 -6.11
N LEU A 98 -5.76 -11.91 -5.12
CA LEU A 98 -5.23 -10.87 -4.25
C LEU A 98 -4.51 -9.79 -5.06
N TRP A 99 -3.49 -10.18 -5.85
CA TRP A 99 -2.68 -9.24 -6.60
C TRP A 99 -3.44 -8.61 -7.77
N ALA A 100 -4.36 -9.34 -8.40
CA ALA A 100 -5.28 -8.76 -9.39
C ALA A 100 -6.14 -7.66 -8.77
N LYS A 101 -6.73 -7.90 -7.59
CA LYS A 101 -7.57 -6.90 -6.92
C LYS A 101 -6.76 -5.71 -6.42
N GLN A 102 -5.58 -5.93 -5.86
CA GLN A 102 -4.67 -4.85 -5.46
C GLN A 102 -4.32 -3.96 -6.65
N TYR A 103 -3.99 -4.56 -7.80
CA TYR A 103 -3.68 -3.80 -9.02
C TYR A 103 -4.89 -3.05 -9.57
N GLU A 104 -6.07 -3.66 -9.62
CA GLU A 104 -7.31 -3.02 -10.05
C GLU A 104 -7.56 -1.72 -9.24
N LEU A 105 -7.48 -1.82 -7.91
CA LEU A 105 -7.71 -0.70 -7.00
C LEU A 105 -6.67 0.41 -7.18
N LEU A 106 -5.38 0.05 -7.22
CA LEU A 106 -4.31 1.02 -7.43
C LEU A 106 -4.38 1.64 -8.82
N ASN A 107 -4.80 0.90 -9.84
CA ASN A 107 -4.90 1.40 -11.21
C ASN A 107 -6.05 2.40 -11.35
N GLY A 108 -7.15 2.19 -10.62
CA GLY A 108 -8.24 3.17 -10.51
C GLY A 108 -7.83 4.46 -9.81
N LEU A 109 -6.88 4.40 -8.88
CA LEU A 109 -6.34 5.57 -8.19
C LEU A 109 -5.26 6.31 -9.00
N ASN A 110 -4.26 5.58 -9.45
CA ASN A 110 -3.09 6.09 -10.15
C ASN A 110 -2.38 4.92 -10.88
N PRO A 111 -2.48 4.82 -12.22
CA PRO A 111 -1.86 3.74 -12.99
C PRO A 111 -0.34 3.60 -12.79
N ARG A 112 0.38 4.68 -12.45
CA ARG A 112 1.82 4.60 -12.17
C ARG A 112 2.09 3.85 -10.88
N TRP A 113 1.26 4.05 -9.85
CA TRP A 113 1.34 3.34 -8.57
C TRP A 113 1.03 1.86 -8.75
N ALA A 114 0.04 1.50 -9.57
CA ALA A 114 -0.30 0.11 -9.87
C ALA A 114 0.89 -0.65 -10.49
N LYS A 115 1.47 -0.07 -11.56
CA LYS A 115 2.66 -0.66 -12.21
C LYS A 115 3.87 -0.71 -11.28
N ARG A 116 4.07 0.33 -10.46
CA ARG A 116 5.13 0.35 -9.44
C ARG A 116 4.96 -0.78 -8.44
N CYS A 117 3.74 -1.00 -7.95
CA CYS A 117 3.43 -2.06 -7.01
C CYS A 117 3.79 -3.44 -7.58
N VAL A 118 3.42 -3.72 -8.83
CA VAL A 118 3.77 -5.00 -9.48
C VAL A 118 5.28 -5.19 -9.57
N ARG A 119 6.05 -4.16 -9.96
CA ARG A 119 7.52 -4.23 -10.00
C ARG A 119 8.13 -4.49 -8.63
N GLU A 120 7.73 -3.73 -7.61
CA GLU A 120 8.25 -3.89 -6.24
C GLU A 120 7.92 -5.27 -5.64
N THR A 121 6.73 -5.81 -5.95
CA THR A 121 6.35 -7.16 -5.53
C THR A 121 7.18 -8.21 -6.27
N ALA A 122 7.37 -8.08 -7.59
CA ALA A 122 8.23 -8.97 -8.36
C ALA A 122 9.66 -8.98 -7.82
N ASP A 123 10.24 -7.81 -7.52
CA ASP A 123 11.57 -7.69 -6.93
C ASP A 123 11.67 -8.35 -5.55
N SER A 124 10.62 -8.23 -4.74
CA SER A 124 10.57 -8.89 -3.43
C SER A 124 10.52 -10.41 -3.58
N LEU A 125 9.72 -10.94 -4.51
CA LEU A 125 9.66 -12.36 -4.82
C LEU A 125 11.01 -12.89 -5.32
N ARG A 126 11.70 -12.16 -6.20
CA ARG A 126 13.06 -12.49 -6.65
C ARG A 126 14.02 -12.58 -5.47
N ARG A 127 14.02 -11.58 -4.58
CA ARG A 127 14.88 -11.56 -3.38
C ARG A 127 14.59 -12.72 -2.42
N TRP A 128 13.36 -13.22 -2.40
CA TRP A 128 12.96 -14.37 -1.58
C TRP A 128 13.13 -15.72 -2.27
N GLY A 129 13.68 -15.76 -3.50
CA GLY A 129 13.83 -16.98 -4.29
C GLY A 129 12.51 -17.58 -4.77
N ARG A 130 11.45 -16.77 -4.85
CA ARG A 130 10.08 -17.14 -5.26
C ARG A 130 9.82 -16.76 -6.72
N HIS A 131 10.73 -17.16 -7.62
CA HIS A 131 10.69 -16.73 -9.02
C HIS A 131 9.42 -17.16 -9.74
N GLU A 132 8.91 -18.37 -9.47
CA GLU A 132 7.70 -18.90 -10.09
C GLU A 132 6.44 -18.09 -9.71
N ASP A 133 6.42 -17.49 -8.52
CA ASP A 133 5.29 -16.70 -8.03
C ASP A 133 5.11 -15.39 -8.80
N ILE A 134 6.13 -14.93 -9.54
CA ILE A 134 6.05 -13.72 -10.38
C ILE A 134 4.98 -13.89 -11.45
N GLU A 135 4.74 -15.11 -11.92
CA GLU A 135 3.71 -15.40 -12.93
C GLU A 135 2.28 -15.16 -12.42
N LEU A 136 2.07 -15.15 -11.10
CA LEU A 136 0.76 -14.87 -10.51
C LEU A 136 0.45 -13.37 -10.45
N LEU A 137 1.46 -12.51 -10.65
CA LEU A 137 1.27 -11.07 -10.63
C LEU A 137 0.57 -10.59 -11.92
N PRO A 138 -0.20 -9.48 -11.87
CA PRO A 138 -0.78 -8.86 -13.05
C PRO A 138 0.26 -8.63 -14.16
N ASP A 139 -0.13 -8.93 -15.40
CA ASP A 139 0.74 -8.75 -16.55
C ASP A 139 0.91 -7.26 -16.88
N ILE A 140 2.14 -6.78 -16.72
CA ILE A 140 2.57 -5.47 -17.18
C ILE A 140 3.84 -5.68 -17.99
N THR A 141 4.04 -4.87 -19.04
CA THR A 141 5.19 -4.99 -19.96
C THR A 141 6.54 -5.02 -19.23
N GLU A 142 6.63 -4.36 -18.07
CA GLU A 142 7.86 -4.21 -17.28
C GLU A 142 8.01 -5.24 -16.14
N ARG A 143 7.13 -6.25 -16.00
CA ARG A 143 7.14 -7.23 -14.89
C ARG A 143 8.37 -8.12 -14.89
N ASN A 144 8.79 -8.56 -16.09
CA ASN A 144 9.85 -9.55 -16.31
C ASN A 144 11.22 -8.91 -16.57
N ALA A 145 11.31 -7.58 -16.50
CA ALA A 145 12.56 -6.83 -16.62
C ALA A 145 13.45 -6.98 -15.38
#